data_AF-G0YCM0-F1
#
_entry.id   AF-G0YCM0-F1
#
_cell.length_a   1.000
_cell.length_b   1.000
_cell.length_c   1.000
_cell.angle_alpha   90.00
_cell.angle_beta   90.00
_cell.angle_gamma   90.00
#
_symmetry.space_group_name_H-M   'P 1'
#
loop_
_entity.id
_entity.type
_entity.pdbx_description
1 polymer ?
#
loop_
_entity_poly.entity_id
_entity_poly.type
_entity_poly.pdbx_seq_one_letter_code
_entity_poly.pdbx_strand_id
1 'polypeptide(L)'
;YVDWLLTVPLLVAELVVVSGVSKEVAKKVTPRLVIAALLMIATGYPGEIADHGSSTRNIWFVISFLFMLYVLFELFAGTIGKTLKSQGGEIGKKLNNLRYVLVATWGVYPMV
;
A
#
# COMPACT_ATOMS: atom_id res chain seq x y z
N TYR A 1 13.25 7.68 2.14
CA TYR A 1 13.36 6.27 2.61
C TYR A 1 13.17 6.08 4.10
N VAL A 2 13.98 6.66 5.00
CA VAL A 2 13.81 6.43 6.46
C VAL A 2 12.44 6.89 6.96
N ASP A 3 12.00 8.08 6.55
CA ASP A 3 10.64 8.56 6.86
C ASP A 3 9.56 7.58 6.35
N TRP A 4 9.66 7.16 5.09
CA TRP A 4 8.70 6.26 4.46
C TRP A 4 8.61 4.90 5.15
N LEU A 5 9.70 4.42 5.74
CA LEU A 5 9.71 3.16 6.49
C LEU A 5 8.75 3.22 7.71
N LEU A 6 8.47 4.42 8.21
CA LEU A 6 7.54 4.66 9.33
C LEU A 6 6.16 5.12 8.84
N THR A 7 6.12 6.10 7.93
CA THR A 7 4.88 6.75 7.52
C THR A 7 4.02 5.86 6.63
N VAL A 8 4.61 5.09 5.70
CA VAL A 8 3.88 4.24 4.76
C VAL A 8 3.13 3.10 5.48
N PRO A 9 3.75 2.32 6.39
CA PRO A 9 3.02 1.30 7.14
C PRO A 9 1.94 1.89 8.04
N LEU A 10 2.18 3.08 8.62
CA LEU A 10 1.20 3.77 9.45
C LEU A 10 -0.04 4.20 8.64
N LEU A 11 0.16 4.81 7.47
CA LEU A 11 -0.92 5.19 6.56
C LEU A 11 -1.77 3.99 6.14
N VAL A 12 -1.13 2.86 5.89
CA VAL A 12 -1.83 1.61 5.54
C VAL A 12 -2.63 1.08 6.72
N ALA A 13 -2.06 1.10 7.94
CA ALA A 13 -2.79 0.71 9.14
C ALA A 13 -3.99 1.63 9.40
N GLU A 14 -3.81 2.94 9.26
CA GLU A 14 -4.88 3.94 9.39
C GLU A 14 -6.00 3.70 8.37
N LEU A 15 -5.65 3.39 7.11
CA LEU A 15 -6.63 3.05 6.09
C LEU A 15 -7.47 1.83 6.47
N VAL A 16 -6.88 0.80 7.07
CA VAL A 16 -7.65 -0.35 7.58
C VAL A 16 -8.60 0.09 8.69
N VAL A 17 -8.15 0.93 9.63
CA VAL A 17 -8.98 1.44 10.73
C VAL A 17 -10.20 2.20 10.21
N VAL A 18 -10.03 3.05 9.20
CA VAL A 18 -11.14 3.86 8.65
C VAL A 18 -11.97 3.12 7.59
N SER A 19 -11.51 1.98 7.10
CA SER A 19 -12.19 1.22 6.02
C SER A 19 -13.52 0.57 6.43
N GLY A 20 -13.87 0.57 7.72
CA GLY A 20 -15.12 -0.01 8.21
C GLY A 20 -15.17 -1.54 8.24
N VAL A 21 -14.02 -2.21 8.18
CA VAL A 21 -13.93 -3.67 8.41
C VAL A 21 -14.23 -4.02 9.88
N SER A 22 -14.69 -5.25 10.13
CA SER A 22 -14.85 -5.73 11.51
C SER A 22 -13.50 -5.80 12.24
N LYS A 23 -13.51 -5.75 13.58
CA LYS A 23 -12.28 -5.82 14.39
C LYS A 23 -11.51 -7.11 14.16
N GLU A 24 -12.21 -8.23 13.96
CA GLU A 24 -11.63 -9.56 13.71
C GLU A 24 -10.93 -9.58 12.35
N VAL A 25 -11.51 -8.91 11.35
CA VAL A 25 -10.90 -8.75 10.02
C VAL A 25 -9.69 -7.83 10.09
N ALA A 26 -9.80 -6.67 10.74
CA ALA A 26 -8.70 -5.73 10.91
C ALA A 26 -7.47 -6.40 11.55
N LYS A 27 -7.66 -7.15 12.64
CA LYS A 27 -6.59 -7.92 13.32
C LYS A 27 -5.84 -8.88 12.38
N LYS A 28 -6.48 -9.37 11.33
CA LYS A 28 -5.86 -10.27 10.35
C LYS A 28 -5.24 -9.54 9.17
N VAL A 29 -5.84 -8.43 8.72
CA VAL A 29 -5.43 -7.71 7.51
C VAL A 29 -4.32 -6.69 7.81
N THR A 30 -4.46 -5.91 8.88
CA THR A 30 -3.50 -4.86 9.26
C THR A 30 -2.05 -5.34 9.31
N PRO A 31 -1.68 -6.41 10.05
CA PRO A 31 -0.27 -6.83 10.12
C PRO A 31 0.28 -7.27 8.75
N ARG A 32 -0.52 -7.94 7.92
CA ARG A 32 -0.10 -8.36 6.57
C ARG A 32 0.22 -7.15 5.69
N LEU A 33 -0.64 -6.15 5.73
CA LEU A 33 -0.46 -4.93 4.95
C LEU A 33 0.67 -4.05 5.47
N VAL A 34 0.83 -3.94 6.80
CA VAL A 34 1.97 -3.24 7.43
C VAL A 34 3.29 -3.89 7.06
N ILE A 35 3.38 -5.23 7.13
CA ILE A 35 4.58 -5.97 6.74
C ILE A 35 4.85 -5.80 5.25
N ALA A 36 3.82 -5.87 4.40
CA ALA A 36 4.00 -5.63 2.97
C ALA A 36 4.51 -4.20 2.68
N ALA A 37 3.98 -3.19 3.37
CA ALA A 37 4.45 -1.82 3.25
C ALA A 37 5.91 -1.66 3.72
N LEU A 38 6.29 -2.28 4.83
CA LEU A 38 7.68 -2.30 5.31
C LEU A 38 8.61 -2.95 4.28
N LEU A 39 8.23 -4.11 3.75
CA LEU A 39 9.01 -4.83 2.75
C LEU A 39 9.12 -4.05 1.44
N MET A 40 8.04 -3.39 1.01
CA MET A 40 8.03 -2.50 -0.16
C MET A 40 9.12 -1.43 -0.04
N ILE A 41 9.16 -0.71 1.08
CA ILE A 41 10.15 0.36 1.29
C ILE A 41 11.57 -0.21 1.50
N ALA A 42 11.71 -1.26 2.30
CA ALA A 42 13.00 -1.86 2.60
C ALA A 42 13.68 -2.44 1.34
N THR A 43 12.91 -3.07 0.45
CA THR A 43 13.44 -3.63 -0.81
C THR A 43 13.60 -2.60 -1.92
N GLY A 44 12.90 -1.45 -1.84
CA GLY A 44 13.13 -0.32 -2.75
C GLY A 44 14.48 0.36 -2.51
N TYR A 45 14.94 0.44 -1.26
CA TYR A 45 16.16 1.18 -0.91
C TYR A 45 17.44 0.67 -1.60
N PRO A 46 17.71 -0.65 -1.70
CA PRO A 46 18.83 -1.15 -2.49
C PRO A 46 18.76 -0.77 -3.98
N GLY A 47 17.56 -0.67 -4.56
CA GLY A 47 17.36 -0.22 -5.93
C GLY A 47 17.63 1.27 -6.11
N GLU A 48 17.29 2.09 -5.11
CA GLU A 48 17.54 3.53 -5.08
C GLU A 48 19.03 3.87 -5.15
N ILE A 49 19.85 3.15 -4.38
CA ILE A 49 21.29 3.41 -4.28
C ILE A 49 22.11 2.70 -5.37
N ALA A 50 21.47 1.90 -6.22
CA ALA A 50 22.14 1.18 -7.31
C ALA A 50 22.37 2.09 -8.52
N ASP A 51 23.41 1.81 -9.29
CA ASP A 51 23.75 2.58 -10.49
C ASP A 51 22.57 2.63 -11.48
N HIS A 52 22.36 3.79 -12.08
CA HIS A 52 21.33 3.97 -13.10
C HIS A 52 21.55 3.01 -14.28
N GLY A 53 20.49 2.31 -14.68
CA GLY A 53 20.53 1.31 -15.76
C GLY A 53 21.09 -0.05 -15.36
N SER A 54 21.51 -0.24 -14.11
CA SER A 54 21.99 -1.54 -13.64
C SER A 54 20.86 -2.57 -13.52
N SER A 55 21.21 -3.84 -13.75
CA SER A 55 20.30 -4.97 -13.49
C SER A 55 19.86 -5.01 -12.02
N THR A 56 20.75 -4.61 -11.09
CA THR A 56 20.44 -4.52 -9.65
C THR A 56 19.28 -3.58 -9.39
N ARG A 57 19.28 -2.37 -9.98
CA ARG A 57 18.18 -1.42 -9.87
C ARG A 57 16.86 -2.03 -10.34
N ASN A 58 16.87 -2.69 -11.51
CA ASN A 58 15.68 -3.30 -12.08
C ASN A 58 15.14 -4.47 -11.24
N ILE A 59 16.01 -5.31 -10.69
CA ILE A 59 15.62 -6.44 -9.84
C ILE A 59 14.93 -5.93 -8.57
N TRP A 60 15.54 -4.97 -7.87
CA TRP A 60 14.98 -4.41 -6.65
C TRP A 60 13.70 -3.61 -6.90
N PHE A 61 13.62 -2.91 -8.03
CA PHE A 61 12.38 -2.29 -8.49
C PHE A 61 11.25 -3.33 -8.60
N VAL A 62 11.47 -4.43 -9.31
CA VAL A 62 10.44 -5.47 -9.48
C VAL A 62 10.03 -6.05 -8.13
N ILE A 63 10.98 -6.34 -7.24
CA ILE A 63 10.69 -6.89 -5.90
C ILE A 63 9.82 -5.92 -5.09
N SER A 64 10.22 -4.64 -5.01
CA SER A 64 9.45 -3.61 -4.29
C SER A 64 8.06 -3.42 -4.91
N PHE A 65 7.98 -3.40 -6.24
CA PHE A 65 6.74 -3.22 -6.97
C PHE A 65 5.74 -4.35 -6.73
N LEU A 66 6.20 -5.60 -6.55
CA LEU A 66 5.31 -6.71 -6.19
C LEU A 66 4.63 -6.50 -4.83
N PHE A 67 5.33 -5.97 -3.83
CA PHE A 67 4.72 -5.61 -2.55
C PHE A 67 3.71 -4.48 -2.71
N MET A 68 4.03 -3.48 -3.55
CA MET A 68 3.07 -2.42 -3.88
C MET A 68 1.81 -2.99 -4.53
N LEU A 69 1.94 -3.88 -5.52
CA LEU A 69 0.81 -4.55 -6.16
C LEU A 69 -0.03 -5.34 -5.16
N TYR A 70 0.58 -5.99 -4.17
CA TYR A 70 -0.15 -6.67 -3.12
C TYR A 70 -1.00 -5.71 -2.25
N VAL A 71 -0.43 -4.57 -1.85
CA VAL A 71 -1.17 -3.53 -1.12
C VAL A 71 -2.34 -3.02 -1.98
N LEU A 72 -2.09 -2.69 -3.25
CA LEU A 72 -3.12 -2.25 -4.19
C LEU A 72 -4.21 -3.32 -4.38
N PHE A 73 -3.83 -4.59 -4.49
CA PHE A 73 -4.78 -5.69 -4.59
C PHE A 73 -5.73 -5.71 -3.39
N GLU A 74 -5.23 -5.63 -2.15
CA GLU A 74 -6.08 -5.64 -0.96
C GLU A 74 -7.04 -4.42 -0.90
N LEU A 75 -6.58 -3.25 -1.35
CA LEU A 75 -7.39 -2.02 -1.38
C LEU A 75 -8.52 -2.04 -2.42
N PHE A 76 -8.36 -2.74 -3.54
CA PHE A 76 -9.34 -2.72 -4.64
C PHE A 76 -10.16 -4.01 -4.77
N ALA A 77 -9.54 -5.16 -4.52
CA ALA A 77 -10.11 -6.49 -4.79
C ALA A 77 -10.12 -7.40 -3.56
N GLY A 78 -9.19 -7.22 -2.62
CA GLY A 78 -9.10 -8.01 -1.41
C GLY A 78 -10.12 -7.60 -0.35
N THR A 79 -9.78 -7.85 0.92
CA THR A 79 -10.74 -7.73 2.02
C THR A 79 -11.18 -6.29 2.24
N ILE A 80 -10.25 -5.33 2.11
CA ILE A 80 -10.55 -3.90 2.25
C ILE A 80 -11.44 -3.44 1.10
N GLY A 81 -11.04 -3.74 -0.14
CA GLY A 81 -11.80 -3.34 -1.33
C GLY A 81 -13.25 -3.85 -1.36
N LYS A 82 -13.48 -5.09 -0.92
CA LYS A 82 -14.84 -5.66 -0.81
C LYS A 82 -15.68 -4.91 0.23
N THR A 83 -15.10 -4.61 1.38
CA THR A 83 -15.78 -3.89 2.47
C THR A 83 -16.15 -2.47 2.03
N LEU A 84 -15.21 -1.75 1.42
CA LEU A 84 -15.46 -0.41 0.89
C LEU A 84 -16.58 -0.38 -0.16
N LYS A 85 -16.63 -1.39 -1.04
CA LYS A 85 -17.69 -1.50 -2.07
C LYS A 85 -19.08 -1.81 -1.50
N SER A 86 -19.15 -2.48 -0.34
CA SER A 86 -20.44 -2.75 0.32
C SER A 86 -21.03 -1.56 1.06
N GLN A 87 -20.26 -0.47 1.24
CA GLN A 87 -20.73 0.70 1.97
C GLN A 87 -21.54 1.63 1.06
N GLY A 88 -22.75 1.96 1.52
CA GLY A 88 -23.63 2.94 0.87
C GLY A 88 -23.43 4.38 1.39
N GLY A 89 -24.16 5.31 0.77
CA GLY A 89 -24.22 6.70 1.22
C GLY A 89 -22.98 7.53 0.94
N GLU A 90 -22.92 8.73 1.54
CA GLU A 90 -21.85 9.69 1.32
C GLU A 90 -20.50 9.22 1.90
N ILE A 91 -20.51 8.56 3.05
CA ILE A 91 -19.31 8.03 3.72
C ILE A 91 -18.64 6.96 2.84
N GLY A 92 -19.43 6.02 2.29
CA GLY A 92 -18.93 5.01 1.36
C GLY A 92 -18.27 5.64 0.13
N LYS A 93 -18.86 6.69 -0.44
CA LYS A 93 -18.24 7.45 -1.56
C LYS A 93 -16.90 8.08 -1.18
N LYS A 94 -16.80 8.73 -0.01
CA LYS A 94 -15.54 9.35 0.45
C LYS A 94 -14.44 8.31 0.65
N LEU A 95 -14.76 7.19 1.31
CA LEU A 95 -13.80 6.10 1.54
C LEU A 95 -13.38 5.42 0.23
N ASN A 96 -14.31 5.29 -0.72
CA ASN A 96 -14.03 4.78 -2.05
C ASN A 96 -13.13 5.74 -2.86
N ASN A 97 -13.27 7.05 -2.69
CA ASN A 97 -12.40 8.05 -3.31
C ASN A 97 -10.99 8.04 -2.69
N LEU A 98 -10.89 7.83 -1.37
CA LEU A 98 -9.61 7.80 -0.66
C LEU A 98 -8.62 6.78 -1.25
N ARG A 99 -9.09 5.58 -1.62
CA ARG A 99 -8.21 4.59 -2.26
C ARG A 99 -7.66 5.05 -3.61
N TYR A 100 -8.42 5.81 -4.40
CA TYR A 100 -7.92 6.35 -5.68
C TYR A 100 -6.89 7.45 -5.46
N VAL A 101 -7.11 8.32 -4.47
CA VAL A 101 -6.11 9.33 -4.07
C VAL A 101 -4.81 8.67 -3.62
N LEU A 102 -4.90 7.57 -2.86
CA LEU A 102 -3.73 6.81 -2.44
C LEU A 102 -2.97 6.26 -3.66
N VAL A 103 -3.65 5.65 -4.64
CA VAL A 103 -2.97 5.18 -5.87
C VAL A 103 -2.37 6.33 -6.66
N ALA A 104 -3.08 7.44 -6.82
CA ALA A 104 -2.61 8.60 -7.58
C ALA A 104 -1.35 9.21 -6.94
N THR A 105 -1.30 9.27 -5.61
CA THR A 105 -0.14 9.81 -4.87
C THR A 105 1.01 8.83 -4.81
N TRP A 106 0.74 7.53 -4.60
CA TRP A 106 1.78 6.52 -4.45
C TRP A 106 2.35 6.03 -5.78
N GLY A 107 1.54 6.05 -6.84
CA GLY A 107 1.95 5.60 -8.16
C GLY A 107 3.08 6.42 -8.78
N VAL A 108 3.37 7.61 -8.24
CA VAL A 108 4.50 8.45 -8.66
C VAL A 108 5.84 7.90 -8.16
N TYR A 109 5.90 7.29 -6.97
CA TYR A 109 7.17 6.88 -6.36
C TYR A 109 7.96 5.86 -7.18
N PRO A 110 7.36 4.83 -7.82
CA PRO A 110 8.12 3.89 -8.63
C PRO A 110 8.64 4.50 -9.95
N MET A 111 8.18 5.70 -10.34
CA MET A 111 8.56 6.33 -11.62
C MET A 111 9.74 7.30 -11.48
N VAL A 112 10.06 7.73 -10.26
CA VAL A 112 11.18 8.62 -9.95
C VAL A 112 12.41 7.81 -9.57
#